data_AF-A0A2E7HGF4-F1
#
_entry.id   AF-A0A2E7HGF4-F1
#
_cell.length_a   1.000
_cell.length_b   1.000
_cell.length_c   1.000
_cell.angle_alpha   90.00
_cell.angle_beta   90.00
_cell.angle_gamma   90.00
#
_symmetry.space_group_name_H-M   'P 1'
#
loop_
_entity.id
_entity.type
_entity.pdbx_description
1 polymer ?
#
loop_
_entity_poly.entity_id
_entity_poly.type
_entity_poly.pdbx_seq_one_letter_code
_entity_poly.pdbx_strand_id
1 'polypeptide(L)' 'MTDREARNAFAERAVAALTPMGPVRAQGMFGGHGLFLDDLMFALLTDGEMWLKGDDLNSDLYLAGGGR' A
#
# COMPACT_ATOMS: atom_id res chain seq x y z
N MET A 1 -1.05 -10.46 -19.56
CA MET A 1 -1.25 -9.34 -18.62
C MET A 1 0.00 -8.48 -18.73
N THR A 2 -0.16 -7.20 -19.04
CA THR A 2 0.96 -6.24 -19.04
C THR A 2 1.35 -5.88 -17.60
N ASP A 3 2.57 -5.39 -17.38
CA ASP A 3 3.03 -4.97 -16.05
C ASP A 3 2.08 -3.92 -15.43
N ARG A 4 1.56 -3.01 -16.26
CA ARG A 4 0.59 -2.00 -15.82
C ARG A 4 -0.74 -2.61 -15.38
N GLU A 5 -1.25 -3.60 -16.10
CA GLU A 5 -2.48 -4.31 -15.70
C GLU A 5 -2.29 -5.06 -14.39
N ALA A 6 -1.14 -5.74 -14.21
CA ALA A 6 -0.82 -6.47 -12.98
C ALA A 6 -0.77 -5.51 -11.77
N ARG A 7 -0.15 -4.34 -11.95
CA ARG A 7 -0.03 -3.32 -10.92
C ARG A 7 -1.37 -2.68 -10.55
N ASN A 8 -2.23 -2.44 -11.52
CA ASN A 8 -3.60 -1.94 -11.29
C ASN A 8 -4.42 -2.99 -10.54
N ALA A 9 -4.38 -4.26 -10.98
CA ALA A 9 -5.08 -5.35 -10.31
C ALA A 9 -4.60 -5.55 -8.86
N PHE A 10 -3.30 -5.35 -8.59
CA PHE A 10 -2.79 -5.40 -7.22
C PHE A 10 -3.31 -4.24 -6.37
N ALA A 11 -3.34 -3.02 -6.91
CA ALA A 11 -3.90 -1.86 -6.22
C ALA A 11 -5.39 -2.02 -5.91
N GLU A 12 -6.19 -2.54 -6.85
CA GLU A 12 -7.61 -2.83 -6.64
C GLU A 12 -7.83 -3.84 -5.52
N ARG A 13 -7.05 -4.94 -5.50
CA ARG A 13 -7.11 -5.93 -4.42
C ARG A 13 -6.72 -5.33 -3.06
N ALA A 14 -5.68 -4.51 -3.03
CA ALA A 14 -5.23 -3.85 -1.80
C ALA A 14 -6.32 -2.90 -1.25
N VAL A 15 -6.93 -2.06 -2.10
CA VAL A 15 -8.02 -1.16 -1.69
C VAL A 15 -9.23 -1.96 -1.19
N ALA A 16 -9.62 -3.03 -1.88
CA ALA A 16 -10.71 -3.90 -1.45
C ALA A 16 -10.45 -4.52 -0.07
N ALA A 17 -9.23 -5.00 0.18
CA ALA A 17 -8.86 -5.57 1.48
C ALA A 17 -8.86 -4.54 2.62
N LEU A 18 -8.56 -3.27 2.31
CA LEU A 18 -8.40 -2.20 3.29
C LEU A 18 -9.65 -1.34 3.49
N THR A 19 -10.75 -1.64 2.77
CA THR A 19 -12.04 -0.95 2.89
C THR A 19 -12.60 -0.89 4.33
N PRO A 20 -12.40 -1.90 5.21
CA PRO A 20 -12.85 -1.81 6.61
C PRO A 20 -12.22 -0.67 7.42
N MET A 21 -11.07 -0.12 6.99
CA MET A 21 -10.42 1.00 7.68
C MET A 21 -11.01 2.37 7.29
N GLY A 22 -11.82 2.43 6.23
CA GLY A 22 -12.38 3.67 5.70
C GLY A 22 -12.17 3.82 4.19
N PRO A 23 -12.34 5.05 3.64
CA PRO A 23 -12.32 5.31 2.20
C PRO A 23 -10.89 5.31 1.62
N VAL A 24 -10.23 4.15 1.63
CA VAL A 24 -8.88 3.98 1.08
C VAL A 24 -8.87 4.22 -0.43
N ARG A 25 -7.92 5.01 -0.91
CA ARG A 25 -7.72 5.32 -2.33
C ARG A 25 -6.31 4.94 -2.77
N ALA A 26 -6.19 4.43 -4.01
CA ALA A 26 -4.91 4.21 -4.66
C ALA A 26 -4.65 5.32 -5.70
N GLN A 27 -3.42 5.83 -5.76
CA GLN A 27 -2.99 6.82 -6.75
C GLN A 27 -1.68 6.37 -7.39
N GLY A 28 -1.58 6.44 -8.72
CA GLY A 28 -0.36 6.06 -9.45
C GLY A 28 0.81 6.99 -9.10
N MET A 29 1.89 6.45 -8.53
CA MET A 29 3.07 7.19 -8.09
C MET A 29 4.33 6.32 -8.21
N PHE A 30 5.46 6.89 -8.61
CA PHE A 30 6.79 6.21 -8.63
C PHE A 30 6.83 4.88 -9.41
N GLY A 31 6.04 4.74 -10.49
CA GLY A 31 5.93 3.47 -11.21
C GLY A 31 5.10 2.39 -10.49
N GLY A 32 4.44 2.76 -9.38
CA GLY A 32 3.60 1.96 -8.49
C GLY A 32 2.25 2.63 -8.19
N HIS A 33 1.71 2.37 -6.98
CA HIS A 33 0.57 3.09 -6.42
C HIS A 33 0.80 3.46 -4.95
N GLY A 34 0.60 4.73 -4.58
CA GLY A 34 0.45 5.12 -3.19
C GLY A 34 -0.96 4.83 -2.68
N LEU A 35 -1.10 4.38 -1.44
CA LEU A 35 -2.38 4.20 -0.76
C LEU A 35 -2.62 5.33 0.25
N PHE A 36 -3.83 5.87 0.23
CA PHE A 36 -4.25 7.04 0.98
C PHE A 36 -5.51 6.75 1.78
N LEU A 37 -5.54 7.19 3.04
CA LEU A 37 -6.74 7.25 3.88
C LEU A 37 -6.86 8.70 4.36
N ASP A 38 -8.00 9.34 4.12
CA ASP A 38 -8.23 10.76 4.46
C ASP A 38 -7.09 11.69 4.00
N ASP A 39 -6.67 11.52 2.74
CA ASP A 39 -5.56 12.25 2.09
C ASP A 39 -4.16 12.02 2.69
N LEU A 40 -4.04 11.17 3.71
CA LEU A 40 -2.77 10.76 4.27
C LEU A 40 -2.26 9.49 3.57
N MET A 41 -1.10 9.61 2.92
CA MET A 41 -0.39 8.44 2.37
C MET A 41 0.16 7.57 3.52
N PHE A 42 -0.22 6.28 3.52
CA PHE A 42 0.24 5.33 4.54
C PHE A 42 0.95 4.10 3.98
N ALA A 43 0.84 3.83 2.66
CA ALA A 43 1.52 2.71 2.04
C ALA A 43 1.91 2.98 0.58
N LEU A 44 2.86 2.22 0.06
CA LEU A 44 3.32 2.22 -1.32
C LEU A 44 3.29 0.79 -1.88
N LEU A 45 2.65 0.62 -3.05
CA LEU A 45 2.63 -0.63 -3.81
C LEU A 45 3.65 -0.53 -4.94
N THR A 46 4.75 -1.25 -4.83
CA THR A 46 5.82 -1.31 -5.85
C THR A 46 6.42 -2.71 -5.88
N ASP A 47 6.93 -3.11 -7.04
CA ASP A 47 7.64 -4.40 -7.22
C ASP A 47 6.85 -5.64 -6.76
N GLY A 48 5.51 -5.56 -6.79
CA GLY A 48 4.62 -6.63 -6.35
C GLY A 48 4.44 -6.72 -4.83
N GLU A 49 4.98 -5.77 -4.07
CA GLU A 49 4.96 -5.75 -2.61
C GLU A 49 4.23 -4.50 -2.07
N MET A 50 3.77 -4.58 -0.82
CA MET A 50 3.18 -3.47 -0.09
C MET A 50 4.15 -3.00 0.98
N TRP A 51 4.57 -1.74 0.88
CA TRP A 51 5.41 -1.07 1.85
C TRP A 51 4.54 -0.19 2.73
N LEU A 52 4.58 -0.41 4.04
CA LEU A 52 3.90 0.46 5.01
C LEU A 52 4.83 1.57 5.47
N LYS A 53 4.29 2.76 5.70
CA LYS A 53 5.06 3.89 6.22
C LYS A 53 5.45 3.63 7.68
N GLY A 54 6.75 3.43 7.91
CA GLY A 54 7.34 3.27 9.23
C GLY A 54 7.57 4.60 9.96
N ASP A 55 7.37 4.61 11.27
CA ASP A 55 7.82 5.66 12.20
C ASP A 55 8.33 5.06 13.53
N ASP A 56 8.75 5.90 14.46
CA ASP A 56 9.28 5.48 15.78
C ASP A 56 8.27 4.67 16.62
N LEU A 57 6.97 4.76 16.31
CA LEU A 57 5.92 4.05 17.06
C LEU A 57 5.60 2.67 16.49
N ASN A 58 5.75 2.49 15.17
CA ASN A 58 5.27 1.29 14.48
C ASN A 58 6.37 0.44 13.83
N SER A 59 7.59 0.97 13.67
CA SER A 59 8.67 0.25 12.96
C SER A 59 9.03 -1.07 13.67
N ASP A 60 9.18 -1.05 14.99
CA ASP A 60 9.48 -2.25 15.78
C ASP A 60 8.33 -3.27 15.72
N LEU A 61 7.08 -2.81 15.67
CA LEU A 61 5.90 -3.68 15.52
C LEU A 61 5.90 -4.36 14.13
N TYR A 62 6.26 -3.64 13.08
CA TYR A 62 6.39 -4.21 11.75
C TYR A 62 7.52 -5.23 11.68
N LEU A 63 8.69 -4.93 12.25
CA LEU A 63 9.79 -5.88 12.32
C LEU A 63 9.41 -7.14 13.12
N ALA A 64 8.76 -6.98 14.27
CA ALA A 64 8.26 -8.11 15.06
C ALA A 64 7.20 -8.93 14.31
N GLY A 65 6.43 -8.30 13.41
CA GLY A 65 5.46 -8.94 12.52
C GLY A 65 6.07 -9.58 11.26
N GLY A 66 7.39 -9.52 11.08
CA GLY A 66 8.08 -10.07 9.90
C GLY A 66 8.23 -9.11 8.72
N GLY A 67 8.01 -7.82 8.95
CA GLY A 67 8.41 -6.74 8.04
C GLY A 67 9.92 -6.75 7.78
N ARG A 68 10.34 -6.19 6.65
CA ARG A 68 11.72 -6.22 6.15
C ARG A 68 12.27 -4.81 5.98
#